data_AF-A0A1E1WPB7-F1
#
_entry.id   AF-A0A1E1WPB7-F1
#
_cell.length_a   1.000
_cell.length_b   1.000
_cell.length_c   1.000
_cell.angle_alpha   90.00
_cell.angle_beta   90.00
_cell.angle_gamma   90.00
#
_symmetry.space_group_name_H-M   'P 1'
#
loop_
_entity.id
_entity.type
_entity.pdbx_description
1 polymer ?
#
loop_
_entity_poly.entity_id
_entity_poly.type
_entity_poly.pdbx_seq_one_letter_code
_entity_poly.pdbx_strand_id
1 'polypeptide(L)'
;WVLRCKTLLRHKTSQTAVKTTSNLTLNELYDATTFIIKSIQHEHFYEDIENINKTGTVTSKSKLKNLTPFLDDKGILRVGGRLQLSSLPEDAKHPAILP
;
A
#
# COMPACT_ATOMS: atom_id res chain seq x y z
N TRP A 1 0.86 -1.12 -15.87
CA TRP A 1 1.92 -1.98 -16.45
C TRP A 1 2.27 -3.14 -15.52
N VAL A 2 2.74 -2.93 -14.28
CA VAL A 2 3.10 -4.00 -13.33
C VAL A 2 1.96 -4.99 -13.04
N LEU A 3 0.73 -4.51 -12.79
CA LEU A 3 -0.41 -5.41 -12.59
C LEU A 3 -0.84 -6.13 -13.87
N ARG A 4 -0.81 -5.48 -15.03
CA ARG A 4 -0.97 -6.16 -16.32
C ARG A 4 0.10 -7.24 -16.49
N CYS A 5 1.37 -6.96 -16.19
CA CYS A 5 2.43 -7.96 -16.22
C CYS A 5 2.15 -9.10 -15.25
N LYS A 6 1.75 -8.82 -14.00
CA LYS A 6 1.39 -9.85 -13.02
C LYS A 6 0.22 -10.72 -13.50
N THR A 7 -0.83 -10.12 -14.05
CA THR A 7 -1.98 -10.83 -14.63
C THR A 7 -1.55 -11.64 -15.85
N LEU A 8 -0.78 -11.06 -16.78
CA LEU A 8 -0.26 -11.77 -17.95
C LEU A 8 0.68 -12.93 -17.59
N LEU A 9 1.46 -12.79 -16.50
CA LEU A 9 2.31 -13.86 -15.96
C LEU A 9 1.48 -14.94 -15.25
N ARG A 10 0.38 -14.58 -14.58
CA ARG A 10 -0.56 -15.53 -13.96
C ARG A 10 -1.41 -16.29 -14.98
N HIS A 11 -1.72 -15.68 -16.12
CA HIS A 11 -2.58 -16.25 -17.17
C HIS A 11 -1.81 -17.00 -18.28
N LYS A 12 -0.49 -17.21 -18.14
CA LYS A 12 0.30 -18.04 -19.07
C LYS A 12 -0.07 -19.54 -19.07
N THR A 13 -1.03 -19.98 -18.26
CA THR A 13 -1.47 -21.38 -18.17
C THR A 13 -2.87 -21.68 -18.71
N SER A 14 -3.64 -20.71 -19.24
CA SER A 14 -4.83 -21.04 -20.07
C SER A 14 -5.27 -19.85 -20.93
N GLN A 15 -5.52 -20.15 -22.20
CA GLN A 15 -5.81 -19.24 -23.30
C GLN A 15 -6.86 -18.18 -22.98
N THR A 16 -6.48 -16.91 -23.14
CA THR A 16 -7.26 -15.83 -23.78
C THR A 16 -6.39 -14.57 -23.80
N ALA A 17 -5.79 -14.28 -24.95
CA ALA A 17 -5.00 -13.06 -25.14
C ALA A 17 -5.94 -11.85 -25.07
N VAL A 18 -6.02 -11.21 -23.90
CA VAL A 18 -6.68 -9.92 -23.74
C VAL A 18 -5.95 -8.92 -24.63
N LYS A 19 -6.62 -8.41 -25.68
CA LYS A 19 -6.10 -7.34 -26.55
C LYS A 19 -5.75 -6.11 -25.71
N THR A 20 -4.48 -5.91 -25.43
CA THR A 20 -3.94 -4.70 -24.80
C THR A 20 -3.81 -3.58 -25.84
N THR A 21 -4.92 -2.96 -26.23
CA THR A 21 -4.92 -1.79 -27.13
C THR A 21 -5.72 -0.60 -26.58
N SER A 22 -5.98 -0.57 -25.28
CA SER A 22 -6.62 0.56 -24.62
C SER A 22 -5.66 1.26 -23.64
N ASN A 23 -5.79 2.58 -23.61
CA ASN A 23 -5.06 3.49 -22.73
C ASN A 23 -5.10 3.03 -21.27
N LEU A 24 -4.07 3.39 -20.48
CA LEU A 24 -4.05 3.13 -19.05
C LEU A 24 -5.25 3.81 -18.39
N THR A 25 -6.05 3.04 -17.67
CA THR A 25 -7.14 3.59 -16.87
C THR A 25 -6.61 4.15 -15.56
N LEU A 26 -7.30 5.14 -15.00
CA LEU A 26 -6.96 5.70 -13.68
C LEU A 26 -6.97 4.63 -12.59
N ASN A 27 -7.91 3.68 -12.65
CA ASN A 27 -7.99 2.57 -11.71
C ASN A 27 -6.75 1.68 -11.78
N GLU A 28 -6.27 1.35 -12.98
CA GLU A 28 -5.04 0.55 -13.13
C GLU A 28 -3.80 1.26 -12.60
N LEU A 29 -3.74 2.58 -12.74
CA LEU A 29 -2.67 3.38 -12.14
C LEU A 29 -2.77 3.35 -10.62
N TYR A 30 -3.97 3.54 -10.08
CA TYR A 30 -4.23 3.51 -8.65
C TYR A 30 -3.86 2.16 -8.02
N ASP A 31 -4.30 1.07 -8.64
CA ASP A 31 -4.04 -0.29 -8.19
C ASP A 31 -2.54 -0.60 -8.28
N ALA A 32 -1.87 -0.16 -9.36
CA ALA A 32 -0.43 -0.36 -9.52
C ALA A 32 0.37 0.40 -8.46
N THR A 33 0.02 1.65 -8.18
CA THR A 33 0.64 2.45 -7.13
C THR A 33 0.45 1.80 -5.77
N THR A 34 -0.79 1.39 -5.44
CA THR A 34 -1.12 0.69 -4.19
C THR A 34 -0.31 -0.59 -4.05
N PHE A 35 -0.19 -1.37 -5.13
CA PHE A 35 0.59 -2.60 -5.13
C PHE A 35 2.07 -2.33 -4.84
N ILE A 36 2.68 -1.35 -5.52
CA ILE A 36 4.10 -1.00 -5.33
C ILE A 36 4.36 -0.55 -3.88
N ILE A 37 3.53 0.34 -3.35
CA ILE A 37 3.63 0.81 -1.97
C ILE A 37 3.59 -0.36 -1.00
N LYS A 38 2.59 -1.24 -1.13
CA LYS A 38 2.45 -2.41 -0.25
C LYS A 38 3.62 -3.37 -0.38
N SER A 39 4.17 -3.56 -1.57
CA SER A 39 5.36 -4.40 -1.77
C SER A 39 6.57 -3.86 -1.01
N ILE A 40 6.86 -2.57 -1.16
CA ILE A 40 7.99 -1.93 -0.46
C ILE A 40 7.79 -1.97 1.06
N GLN A 41 6.58 -1.69 1.53
CA GLN A 41 6.25 -1.74 2.95
C GLN A 41 6.38 -3.14 3.53
N HIS A 42 5.95 -4.16 2.80
CA HIS A 42 6.07 -5.55 3.23
C HIS A 42 7.53 -6.03 3.22
N GLU A 43 8.40 -5.42 2.40
CA GLU A 43 9.83 -5.71 2.40
C GLU A 43 10.55 -5.07 3.59
N HIS A 44 10.22 -3.82 3.94
CA HIS A 44 10.99 -3.03 4.93
C HIS A 44 10.36 -2.99 6.33
N PHE A 45 9.04 -3.13 6.43
CA PHE A 45 8.26 -2.94 7.66
C PHE A 45 7.39 -4.16 7.99
N TYR A 46 7.79 -5.35 7.53
CA TYR A 46 7.05 -6.59 7.75
C TYR A 46 6.68 -6.82 9.22
N GLU A 47 7.65 -6.69 10.12
CA GLU A 47 7.44 -6.90 11.55
C GLU A 47 6.46 -5.88 12.13
N ASP A 48 6.56 -4.61 11.74
CA ASP A 48 5.65 -3.56 12.20
C ASP A 48 4.21 -3.81 11.73
N ILE A 49 4.04 -4.23 10.47
CA ILE A 49 2.73 -4.58 9.90
C ILE A 49 2.12 -5.78 10.64
N GLU A 50 2.90 -6.83 10.87
CA GLU A 50 2.46 -8.01 11.64
C GLU A 50 2.06 -7.66 13.07
N ASN A 51 2.82 -6.77 13.72
CA ASN A 51 2.52 -6.32 15.07
C ASN A 51 1.23 -5.49 15.13
N ILE A 52 1.01 -4.60 14.16
CA ILE A 52 -0.24 -3.83 14.05
C ILE A 52 -1.42 -4.78 13.83
N ASN A 53 -1.30 -5.78 12.95
CA ASN A 53 -2.37 -6.77 12.71
C ASN A 53 -2.71 -7.57 13.98
N LYS A 54 -1.73 -7.90 14.83
CA LYS A 54 -1.93 -8.72 16.03
C LYS A 54 -2.36 -7.92 17.25
N THR A 55 -1.80 -6.73 17.43
CA THR A 55 -1.90 -5.96 18.68
C THR A 55 -2.50 -4.57 18.50
N GLY A 56 -2.77 -4.17 17.27
CA GLY A 56 -3.26 -2.84 16.90
C GLY A 56 -2.18 -1.75 16.88
N THR A 57 -0.94 -2.04 17.28
CA THR A 57 0.15 -1.05 17.35
C THR A 57 1.52 -1.66 17.02
N VAL A 58 2.49 -0.79 16.72
CA VAL A 58 3.90 -1.22 16.59
C VAL A 58 4.57 -1.39 17.94
N THR A 59 5.67 -2.14 17.97
CA THR A 59 6.43 -2.33 19.21
C THR A 59 6.99 -1.02 19.73
N SER A 60 7.24 -0.96 21.04
CA SER A 60 7.83 0.23 21.66
C SER A 60 9.25 0.56 21.17
N LYS A 61 9.94 -0.40 20.54
CA LYS A 61 11.30 -0.25 19.98
C LYS A 61 11.29 0.09 18.49
N SER A 62 10.12 0.07 17.84
CA SER A 62 10.01 0.37 16.42
C SER A 62 10.43 1.81 16.13
N LYS A 63 11.18 1.99 15.05
CA LYS A 63 11.52 3.32 14.51
C LYS A 63 10.28 4.08 14.06
N LEU A 64 9.20 3.36 13.73
CA LEU A 64 7.95 3.96 13.27
C LEU A 64 7.08 4.47 14.42
N LYS A 65 7.35 4.11 15.69
CA LYS A 65 6.49 4.44 16.83
C LYS A 65 6.07 5.92 16.89
N ASN A 66 7.02 6.83 16.65
CA ASN A 66 6.77 8.27 16.73
C ASN A 66 5.90 8.81 15.59
N LEU A 67 5.70 8.02 14.52
CA LEU A 67 4.79 8.32 13.42
C LEU A 67 3.35 7.85 13.69
N THR A 68 3.11 7.21 14.86
CA THR A 68 1.81 6.63 15.22
C THR A 68 1.20 5.82 14.07
N PRO A 69 1.92 4.79 13.57
CA PRO A 69 1.61 4.14 12.32
C PRO A 69 0.35 3.28 12.47
N PHE A 70 -0.47 3.23 11.41
CA PHE A 70 -1.67 2.40 11.35
C PHE A 70 -1.88 1.87 9.92
N LEU A 71 -2.70 0.84 9.77
CA LEU A 71 -3.12 0.31 8.47
C LEU A 71 -4.44 0.96 8.06
N ASP A 72 -4.50 1.48 6.83
CA ASP A 72 -5.75 2.00 6.26
C ASP A 72 -6.65 0.88 5.71
N ASP A 73 -7.82 1.27 5.18
CA ASP A 73 -8.80 0.35 4.58
C ASP A 73 -8.24 -0.45 3.38
N LYS A 74 -7.11 -0.02 2.80
CA LYS A 74 -6.43 -0.67 1.67
C LYS A 74 -5.26 -1.54 2.14
N GLY A 75 -5.00 -1.57 3.44
CA GLY A 75 -3.88 -2.26 4.07
C GLY A 75 -2.54 -1.60 3.75
N ILE A 76 -2.51 -0.28 3.54
CA ILE A 76 -1.29 0.53 3.42
C ILE A 76 -0.92 1.04 4.82
N LEU A 77 0.36 0.93 5.16
CA LEU A 77 0.90 1.49 6.40
C LEU A 77 1.04 3.01 6.26
N ARG A 78 0.33 3.77 7.09
CA ARG A 78 0.25 5.25 7.02
C ARG A 78 0.64 5.91 8.33
N VAL A 79 1.02 7.18 8.24
CA VAL A 79 1.33 8.06 9.38
C VAL A 79 0.05 8.54 10.05
N GLY A 80 -0.03 8.43 11.37
CA GLY A 80 -1.12 8.97 12.18
C GLY A 80 -0.79 10.29 12.89
N GLY A 81 -1.70 10.73 13.77
CA GLY A 81 -1.41 11.74 14.78
C GLY A 81 -1.60 13.19 14.34
N ARG A 82 -0.50 13.94 14.17
CA ARG A 82 -0.47 15.42 14.24
C ARG A 82 -1.46 16.14 13.33
N LEU A 83 -1.76 15.59 12.15
CA LEU A 83 -2.63 16.21 11.16
C LEU A 83 -4.08 15.72 11.20
N GLN A 84 -4.46 14.88 12.16
CA GLN A 84 -5.81 14.30 12.23
C GLN A 84 -6.92 15.36 12.31
N LEU A 85 -6.67 16.46 13.02
CA LEU A 85 -7.63 17.56 13.19
C LEU A 85 -7.54 18.64 12.10
N SER A 86 -6.71 18.44 11.06
CA SER A 86 -6.59 19.39 9.96
C SER A 86 -7.77 19.29 8.97
N SER A 87 -7.97 20.33 8.16
CA SER A 87 -8.92 20.31 7.03
C SER A 87 -8.32 19.73 5.75
N LEU A 88 -7.17 19.05 5.82
CA LEU A 88 -6.51 18.47 4.66
C LEU A 88 -7.27 17.25 4.12
N PRO A 89 -7.09 16.92 2.83
CA PRO A 89 -7.52 15.64 2.28
C PRO A 89 -6.87 14.46 3.02
N GLU A 90 -7.57 13.32 3.08
CA GLU A 90 -7.15 12.15 3.87
C GLU A 90 -5.75 11.64 3.50
N ASP A 91 -5.43 11.57 2.21
CA ASP A 91 -4.10 11.14 1.75
C ASP A 91 -2.98 12.11 2.16
N ALA A 92 -3.29 13.39 2.38
CA ALA A 92 -2.35 14.38 2.87
C ALA A 92 -2.25 14.37 4.41
N LYS A 93 -3.34 14.02 5.12
CA LYS A 93 -3.33 13.80 6.57
C LYS A 93 -2.53 12.58 6.97
N HIS A 94 -2.68 11.52 6.18
CA HIS A 94 -2.18 10.18 6.44
C HIS A 94 -1.28 9.72 5.29
N PRO A 95 -0.10 10.32 5.10
CA PRO A 95 0.82 9.88 4.04
C PRO A 95 1.26 8.43 4.27
N ALA A 96 1.50 7.71 3.16
CA ALA A 96 2.05 6.35 3.20
C ALA A 96 3.50 6.35 3.72
N ILE A 97 3.82 5.41 4.60
CA ILE A 97 5.18 5.25 5.15
C ILE A 97 6.03 4.48 4.13
N LEU A 98 7.13 5.07 3.69
CA LEU A 98 8.12 4.46 2.79
C LEU A 98 9.52 4.57 3.44
N PRO A 99 10.43 3.63 3.14
CA PRO A 99 11.81 3.63 3.66
C PRO A 99 12.63 4.83 3.18
#